data_AF-A0A7J4JLC6-F1
#
_entry.id   AF-A0A7J4JLC6-F1
#
_cell.length_a   1.000
_cell.length_b   1.000
_cell.length_c   1.000
_cell.angle_alpha   90.00
_cell.angle_beta   90.00
_cell.angle_gamma   90.00
#
_symmetry.space_group_name_H-M   'P 1'
#
loop_
_entity.id
_entity.type
_entity.pdbx_description
1 polymer ?
#
loop_
_entity_poly.entity_id
_entity_poly.type
_entity_poly.pdbx_seq_one_letter_code
_entity_poly.pdbx_strand_id
1 'polypeptide(L)'
;MQRSMVSRASDEETAFKLVHLYFEEVARQGFKRTLDLDSIINAYLYALGRLRNKDKELGEIMHLVSAEERQLSHESRAEVLPQVDAKPVIH
;
A
#
# COMPACT_ATOMS: atom_id res chain seq x y z
N MET A 1 -1.26 -34.24 -12.65
CA MET A 1 -1.22 -32.78 -12.39
C MET A 1 -1.30 -32.55 -10.88
N GLN A 2 -0.16 -32.41 -10.21
CA GLN A 2 -0.13 -31.92 -8.83
C GLN A 2 -0.39 -30.41 -8.87
N ARG A 3 -1.54 -29.99 -8.33
CA ARG A 3 -1.76 -28.58 -7.98
C ARG A 3 -0.74 -28.26 -6.89
N SER A 4 0.28 -27.47 -7.24
CA SER A 4 1.21 -26.87 -6.30
C SER A 4 0.40 -26.18 -5.19
N MET A 5 0.47 -26.72 -3.97
CA MET A 5 0.13 -25.95 -2.78
C MET A 5 1.00 -24.70 -2.81
N VAL A 6 0.39 -23.53 -2.96
CA VAL A 6 1.09 -22.27 -2.72
C VAL A 6 1.35 -22.24 -1.23
N SER A 7 2.50 -22.78 -0.79
CA SER A 7 2.96 -22.58 0.57
C SER A 7 3.13 -21.08 0.73
N ARG A 8 2.35 -20.49 1.63
CA ARG A 8 2.48 -19.07 1.96
C ARG A 8 3.87 -18.91 2.56
N ALA A 9 4.81 -18.43 1.74
CA ALA A 9 6.18 -18.21 2.17
C ALA A 9 6.14 -17.28 3.39
N SER A 10 6.99 -17.54 4.39
CA SER A 10 7.05 -16.65 5.55
C SER A 10 7.56 -15.28 5.13
N ASP A 11 7.30 -14.24 5.92
CA ASP A 11 7.80 -12.91 5.61
C ASP A 11 9.34 -12.89 5.59
N GLU A 12 10.01 -13.70 6.42
CA GLU A 12 11.46 -13.88 6.40
C GLU A 12 11.96 -14.50 5.10
N GLU A 13 11.30 -15.56 4.62
CA GLU A 13 11.65 -16.22 3.36
C GLU A 13 11.44 -15.27 2.17
N THR A 14 10.36 -14.50 2.20
CA THR A 14 10.05 -13.50 1.17
C THR A 14 11.05 -12.35 1.18
N ALA A 15 11.41 -11.83 2.36
CA ALA A 15 12.43 -10.79 2.52
C ALA A 15 13.80 -11.27 1.99
N PHE A 16 14.18 -12.51 2.32
CA PHE A 16 15.41 -13.12 1.81
C PHE A 16 15.40 -13.20 0.28
N LYS A 17 14.32 -13.72 -0.32
CA LYS A 17 14.20 -13.85 -1.79
C LYS A 17 14.29 -12.50 -2.50
N LEU A 18 13.69 -11.45 -1.94
CA LEU A 18 13.76 -10.10 -2.49
C LEU A 18 15.19 -9.56 -2.49
N VAL A 19 15.88 -9.62 -1.34
CA VAL A 19 17.25 -9.11 -1.22
C VAL A 19 18.21 -9.93 -2.07
N HIS A 20 18.04 -11.25 -2.10
CA HIS A 20 18.84 -12.14 -2.95
C HIS A 20 18.73 -11.78 -4.43
N LEU A 21 17.50 -11.63 -4.94
CA LEU A 21 17.26 -11.25 -6.33
C LEU A 21 17.91 -9.89 -6.66
N TYR A 22 17.74 -8.91 -5.78
CA TYR A 22 18.35 -7.59 -5.97
C TYR A 22 19.88 -7.66 -5.98
N PHE A 23 20.46 -8.43 -5.06
CA PHE A 23 21.91 -8.63 -5.01
C PHE A 23 22.46 -9.28 -6.28
N GLU A 24 21.81 -10.34 -6.77
CA GLU A 24 22.18 -11.00 -8.02
C GLU A 24 22.14 -10.05 -9.21
N GLU A 25 21.11 -9.19 -9.27
CA GLU A 25 20.97 -8.20 -10.34
C GLU A 25 22.08 -7.15 -10.29
N VAL A 26 22.37 -6.59 -9.11
CA VAL A 26 23.45 -5.61 -8.91
C VAL A 26 24.80 -6.22 -9.28
N ALA A 27 25.06 -7.47 -8.85
CA ALA A 27 26.28 -8.19 -9.18
C ALA A 27 26.41 -8.42 -10.69
N ARG A 28 25.31 -8.80 -11.37
CA ARG A 28 25.29 -9.04 -12.82
C ARG A 28 25.55 -7.77 -13.63
N GLN A 29 25.06 -6.63 -13.18
CA GLN A 29 25.26 -5.34 -13.87
C GLN A 29 26.68 -4.77 -13.69
N GLY A 30 27.55 -5.43 -12.91
CA GLY A 30 28.95 -5.01 -12.74
C GLY A 30 29.07 -3.63 -12.10
N PHE A 31 28.06 -3.19 -11.34
CA PHE A 31 28.09 -1.91 -10.65
C PHE A 31 29.27 -1.92 -9.68
N LYS A 32 30.30 -1.10 -9.97
CA LYS A 32 31.52 -0.93 -9.15
C LYS A 32 31.27 -0.31 -7.76
N ARG A 33 30.01 -0.16 -7.35
CA ARG A 33 29.68 0.31 -6.00
C ARG A 33 29.93 -0.86 -5.06
N THR A 34 30.82 -0.65 -4.09
CA THR A 34 31.03 -1.57 -2.98
C THR A 34 29.72 -1.73 -2.24
N LEU A 35 29.02 -2.84 -2.49
CA LEU A 35 27.94 -3.28 -1.62
C LEU A 35 28.61 -4.01 -0.46
N ASP A 36 28.60 -3.38 0.72
CA ASP A 36 29.12 -3.98 1.93
C ASP A 36 28.07 -4.89 2.60
N LEU A 37 28.55 -5.70 3.54
CA LEU A 37 27.71 -6.62 4.29
C LEU A 37 26.61 -5.88 5.05
N ASP A 38 26.93 -4.70 5.59
CA ASP A 38 25.97 -3.86 6.33
C ASP A 38 24.81 -3.40 5.44
N SER A 39 25.08 -3.04 4.19
CA SER A 39 24.06 -2.71 3.20
C SER A 39 23.12 -3.88 2.92
N ILE A 40 23.65 -5.10 2.85
CA ILE A 40 22.84 -6.31 2.64
C ILE A 40 21.95 -6.60 3.86
N ILE A 41 22.52 -6.50 5.07
CA ILE A 41 21.79 -6.69 6.32
C ILE A 41 20.67 -5.64 6.45
N ASN A 42 20.97 -4.37 6.18
CA ASN A 42 19.99 -3.30 6.22
C ASN A 42 18.88 -3.49 5.20
N ALA A 43 19.20 -3.92 3.98
CA ALA A 43 18.21 -4.23 2.95
C ALA A 43 17.26 -5.36 3.40
N TYR A 44 17.80 -6.40 4.05
CA TYR A 44 17.00 -7.50 4.60
C TYR A 44 16.06 -7.03 5.71
N LEU A 45 16.58 -6.29 6.70
CA LEU A 45 15.79 -5.78 7.82
C LEU A 45 14.70 -4.82 7.34
N TYR A 46 15.02 -3.97 6.37
CA TYR A 46 14.04 -3.09 5.72
C TYR A 46 12.94 -3.90 5.03
N ALA A 47 13.29 -4.87 4.19
CA ALA A 47 12.32 -5.70 3.46
C ALA A 47 11.40 -6.47 4.42
N LEU A 48 11.97 -7.06 5.48
CA LEU A 48 11.21 -7.77 6.50
C LEU A 48 10.27 -6.84 7.27
N GLY A 49 10.76 -5.66 7.68
CA GLY A 49 9.93 -4.64 8.33
C GLY A 49 8.77 -4.21 7.45
N ARG A 50 9.01 -4.00 6.16
CA ARG A 50 7.97 -3.63 5.19
C ARG A 50 6.93 -4.72 5.02
N LEU A 51 7.34 -5.98 4.94
CA LEU A 51 6.42 -7.12 4.79
C LEU A 51 5.53 -7.33 6.02
N ARG A 52 6.08 -7.13 7.23
CA ARG A 52 5.34 -7.26 8.49
C ARG A 52 4.36 -6.11 8.73
N ASN A 53 4.69 -4.91 8.26
CA ASN A 53 3.86 -3.73 8.47
C ASN A 53 2.82 -3.49 7.36
N LYS A 54 2.90 -4.21 6.24
CA LYS A 54 2.04 -3.96 5.05
C LYS A 54 0.54 -3.97 5.36
N ASP A 55 0.08 -4.88 6.23
CA ASP A 55 -1.34 -5.02 6.52
C ASP A 55 -1.85 -3.86 7.39
N LYS A 56 -1.00 -3.38 8.31
CA LYS A 56 -1.27 -2.19 9.12
C LYS A 56 -1.33 -0.95 8.25
N GLU A 57 -0.31 -0.73 7.42
CA GLU A 57 -0.25 0.41 6.50
C GLU A 57 -1.44 0.42 5.54
N LEU A 58 -1.81 -0.74 5.00
CA LEU A 58 -2.98 -0.87 4.12
C LEU A 58 -4.29 -0.56 4.85
N GLY A 59 -4.42 -0.99 6.10
CA GLY A 59 -5.57 -0.66 6.95
C GLY A 59 -5.70 0.84 7.19
N GLU A 60 -4.58 1.53 7.48
CA GLU A 60 -4.54 2.99 7.65
C GLU A 60 -4.95 3.72 6.36
N ILE A 61 -4.42 3.30 5.21
CA ILE A 61 -4.78 3.85 3.89
C ILE A 61 -6.27 3.65 3.64
N MET A 62 -6.80 2.45 3.86
CA MET A 62 -8.21 2.15 3.60
C MET A 62 -9.15 2.93 4.50
N HIS A 63 -8.75 3.19 5.75
CA HIS A 63 -9.49 4.06 6.65
C HIS A 63 -9.53 5.51 6.14
N LEU A 64 -8.39 6.05 5.69
CA LEU A 64 -8.31 7.40 5.14
C LEU A 64 -9.18 7.55 3.89
N VAL A 65 -9.11 6.61 2.94
CA VAL A 65 -9.94 6.58 1.73
C VAL A 65 -11.43 6.56 2.09
N SER A 66 -11.82 5.69 3.02
CA SER A 66 -13.23 5.57 3.44
C SER A 66 -13.74 6.84 4.13
N ALA A 67 -12.89 7.54 4.89
CA ALA A 67 -13.24 8.79 5.54
C ALA A 67 -13.45 9.91 4.51
N GLU A 68 -12.57 9.99 3.50
CA GLU A 68 -12.66 10.94 2.40
C GLU A 68 -13.91 10.71 1.54
N GLU A 69 -14.22 9.45 1.19
CA GLU A 69 -15.45 9.10 0.46
C GLU A 69 -16.73 9.54 1.19
N ARG A 70 -16.78 9.38 2.51
CA ARG A 70 -17.92 9.83 3.32
C ARG A 70 -18.02 11.36 3.31
N GLN A 71 -16.90 12.05 3.45
CA GLN A 71 -16.88 13.51 3.47
C GLN A 71 -17.38 14.10 2.14
N LEU A 72 -16.87 13.58 1.02
CA LEU A 72 -17.35 13.95 -0.33
C LEU A 72 -18.84 13.63 -0.52
N SER A 73 -19.32 12.50 0.00
CA SER A 73 -20.75 12.14 -0.03
C SER A 73 -21.64 13.09 0.78
N HIS A 74 -21.12 13.62 1.90
CA HIS A 74 -21.81 14.60 2.73
C HIS A 74 -21.82 16.00 2.10
N GLU A 75 -20.71 16.44 1.51
CA GLU A 75 -20.59 17.73 0.83
C GLU A 75 -21.50 17.79 -0.41
N SER A 76 -21.51 16.74 -1.24
CA SER A 76 -22.38 16.65 -2.43
C SER A 76 -23.88 16.59 -2.10
N ARG A 77 -24.28 16.18 -0.89
CA ARG A 77 -25.68 16.25 -0.43
C ARG A 77 -26.08 17.66 0.03
N ALA A 78 -25.15 18.47 0.50
CA ALA A 78 -25.42 19.82 1.00
C ALA A 78 -25.67 20.85 -0.12
N GLU A 79 -25.17 20.61 -1.34
CA GLU A 79 -25.31 21.53 -2.48
C GLU A 79 -26.59 21.33 -3.33
N VAL A 80 -27.42 20.32 -3.06
CA VAL A 80 -28.51 19.89 -3.98
C VAL A 80 -29.91 20.44 -3.62
N LEU A 81 -30.05 21.36 -2.66
CA LEU A 81 -31.37 21.97 -2.37
C LEU A 81 -31.49 23.35 -3.02
N PRO A 82 -32.11 23.49 -4.22
CA PRO A 82 -32.63 24.77 -4.63
C PRO A 82 -33.72 25.17 -3.62
N GLN A 83 -33.56 26.34 -3.00
CA GLN A 83 -34.63 26.96 -2.24
C GLN A 83 -35.78 27.22 -3.21
N VAL A 84 -36.79 26.35 -3.17
CA VAL A 84 -38.03 26.59 -3.89
C VAL A 84 -38.69 27.74 -3.14
N ASP A 85 -38.51 28.95 -3.65
CA ASP A 85 -39.26 30.13 -3.24
C ASP A 85 -40.75 29.80 -3.38
N ALA A 86 -41.37 29.42 -2.26
CA ALA A 86 -42.81 29.27 -2.16
C ALA A 86 -43.41 30.67 -2.31
N LYS A 87 -43.72 31.06 -3.55
CA LYS A 87 -44.58 32.22 -3.78
C LYS A 87 -45.94 31.91 -3.14
N PRO A 88 -46.45 32.75 -2.23
CA PRO A 88 -47.81 32.59 -1.75
C PRO A 88 -48.74 32.82 -2.94
N VAL A 89 -49.57 31.82 -3.23
CA VAL A 89 -50.71 32.00 -4.13
C VAL A 89 -51.68 32.92 -3.38
N ILE A 90 -51.65 34.21 -3.70
CA ILE A 90 -52.63 35.19 -3.22
C ILE A 90 -53.73 35.30 -4.26
N HIS A 91 -54.92 34.83 -3.84
CA HIS A 91 -56.28 34.97 -4.36
C HIS A 91 -56.61 34.42 -5.76
#